data_AF-A0AA39P5X5-F1
#
_entry.id   AF-A0AA39P5X5-F1
#
_cell.length_a   1.000
_cell.length_b   1.000
_cell.length_c   1.000
_cell.angle_alpha   90.00
_cell.angle_beta   90.00
_cell.angle_gamma   90.00
#
_symmetry.space_group_name_H-M   'P 1'
#
loop_
_entity.id
_entity.type
_entity.pdbx_description
1 polymer ?
#
loop_
_entity_poly.entity_id
_entity_poly.type
_entity_poly.pdbx_seq_one_letter_code
_entity_poly.pdbx_strand_id
1 'polypeptide(L)'
;PLKPFLMASLPDFIARSLADPMIEKLCDEACDNAMAHLDDPVDRTMTNIFDGEFMKTFEGPAPGKLFIDRGEKVRIAYAMQVDFYNPNGIRKRGNHDSIGLISMANLNIPESIRYKPENIFVAGITPGPKEPN
;
A
#
# COMPACT_ATOMS: atom_id res chain seq x y z
N PRO A 1 -4.53 30.33 9.75
CA PRO A 1 -5.68 29.42 9.49
C PRO A 1 -5.25 27.96 9.66
N LEU A 2 -5.95 27.18 10.49
CA LEU A 2 -5.78 25.73 10.51
C LEU A 2 -6.35 25.19 9.19
N LYS A 3 -5.53 24.50 8.39
CA LYS A 3 -6.00 23.75 7.22
C LYS A 3 -6.58 22.43 7.74
N PRO A 4 -7.91 22.21 7.69
CA PRO A 4 -8.46 20.92 8.11
C PRO A 4 -8.04 19.85 7.09
N PHE A 5 -7.56 18.72 7.61
CA PHE A 5 -7.26 17.54 6.81
C PHE A 5 -8.40 16.54 7.00
N LEU A 6 -8.95 16.03 5.90
CA LEU A 6 -9.85 14.90 5.95
C LEU A 6 -8.99 13.64 6.00
N MET A 7 -9.09 12.89 7.09
CA MET A 7 -8.37 11.63 7.29
C MET A 7 -9.37 10.49 7.40
N ALA A 8 -9.20 9.46 6.59
CA ALA A 8 -9.97 8.23 6.75
C ALA A 8 -9.39 7.38 7.89
N SER A 9 -10.22 6.54 8.51
CA SER A 9 -9.80 5.63 9.57
C SER A 9 -9.07 4.43 8.96
N LEU A 10 -7.76 4.34 9.20
CA LEU A 10 -6.96 3.19 8.78
C LEU A 10 -7.43 1.87 9.44
N PRO A 11 -7.72 1.82 10.75
CA PRO A 11 -8.24 0.60 11.38
C PRO A 11 -9.54 0.11 10.71
N ASP A 12 -10.48 1.01 10.41
CA ASP A 12 -11.74 0.62 9.76
C ASP A 12 -11.52 0.15 8.33
N PHE A 13 -10.58 0.77 7.60
CA PHE A 13 -10.21 0.31 6.27
C PHE A 13 -9.62 -1.11 6.30
N ILE A 14 -8.66 -1.37 7.19
CA ILE A 14 -8.05 -2.70 7.34
C ILE A 14 -9.11 -3.72 7.75
N ALA A 15 -9.95 -3.40 8.74
CA ALA A 15 -11.02 -4.29 9.19
C ALA A 15 -12.00 -4.64 8.06
N ARG A 16 -12.43 -3.65 7.27
CA ARG A 16 -13.29 -3.88 6.11
C ARG A 16 -12.58 -4.68 5.01
N SER A 17 -11.30 -4.38 4.77
CA SER A 17 -10.51 -5.07 3.74
C SER A 17 -10.32 -6.54 4.07
N LEU A 18 -10.03 -6.87 5.34
CA LEU A 18 -9.84 -8.25 5.80
C LEU A 18 -11.16 -8.98 6.07
N ALA A 19 -12.29 -8.28 6.11
CA ALA A 19 -13.60 -8.93 6.13
C ALA A 19 -13.95 -9.62 4.80
N ASP A 20 -13.23 -9.32 3.72
CA ASP A 20 -13.30 -10.07 2.46
C ASP A 20 -12.34 -11.29 2.52
N PRO A 21 -12.86 -12.54 2.53
CA PRO A 21 -12.03 -13.74 2.61
C PRO A 21 -11.05 -13.88 1.44
N MET A 22 -11.36 -13.31 0.27
CA MET A 22 -10.45 -13.34 -0.87
C MET A 22 -9.23 -12.46 -0.60
N ILE A 23 -9.43 -11.27 -0.04
CA ILE A 23 -8.32 -10.35 0.27
C ILE A 23 -7.44 -10.92 1.39
N GLU A 24 -8.04 -11.48 2.44
CA GLU A 24 -7.31 -12.16 3.50
C GLU A 24 -6.47 -13.33 2.95
N LYS A 25 -7.09 -14.20 2.14
CA LYS A 25 -6.41 -15.33 1.48
C LYS A 25 -5.23 -14.88 0.62
N LEU A 26 -5.38 -13.82 -0.17
CA LEU A 26 -4.30 -13.26 -0.98
C LEU A 26 -3.17 -12.68 -0.11
N CYS A 27 -3.51 -12.11 1.06
CA CYS A 27 -2.51 -11.62 2.00
C CYS A 27 -1.65 -12.74 2.56
N ASP A 28 -2.28 -13.84 2.95
CA ASP A 28 -1.64 -15.05 3.43
C ASP A 28 -0.78 -15.71 2.35
N GLU A 29 -1.34 -15.91 1.15
CA GLU A 29 -0.63 -16.51 0.02
C GLU A 29 0.61 -15.70 -0.39
N ALA A 30 0.58 -14.37 -0.31
CA ALA A 30 1.74 -13.54 -0.62
C ALA A 30 2.92 -13.83 0.33
N CYS A 31 2.67 -14.00 1.63
CA CYS A 31 3.68 -14.36 2.60
C CYS A 31 4.12 -15.82 2.46
N ASP A 32 3.17 -16.75 2.33
CA ASP A 32 3.45 -18.18 2.24
C ASP A 32 4.29 -18.51 0.99
N ASN A 33 3.95 -17.89 -0.15
CA ASN A 33 4.74 -18.03 -1.37
C ASN A 33 6.14 -17.45 -1.17
N ALA A 34 6.27 -16.24 -0.61
CA ALA A 34 7.59 -15.65 -0.36
C ALA A 34 8.45 -16.56 0.55
N MET A 35 7.85 -17.17 1.58
CA MET A 35 8.51 -18.08 2.50
C MET A 35 8.94 -19.39 1.82
N ALA A 36 8.07 -19.96 0.99
CA ALA A 36 8.35 -21.19 0.23
C ALA A 36 9.50 -21.04 -0.76
N HIS A 37 9.87 -19.80 -1.08
CA HIS A 37 10.75 -19.45 -2.18
C HIS A 37 11.92 -18.55 -1.75
N LEU A 38 12.28 -18.61 -0.48
CA LEU A 38 13.44 -17.90 0.07
C LEU A 38 14.71 -18.22 -0.72
N ASP A 39 14.96 -19.50 -0.97
CA ASP A 39 16.16 -20.01 -1.62
C ASP A 39 16.10 -20.05 -3.15
N ASP A 40 15.00 -19.54 -3.75
CA ASP A 40 14.85 -19.55 -5.20
C ASP A 40 15.93 -18.71 -5.89
N PRO A 41 16.43 -19.16 -7.06
CA PRO A 41 17.39 -18.42 -7.85
C PRO A 41 16.80 -17.07 -8.33
N VAL A 42 17.68 -16.08 -8.46
CA VAL A 42 17.35 -14.67 -8.79
C VAL A 42 16.58 -14.50 -10.11
N ASP A 43 16.65 -15.47 -11.02
CA ASP A 43 16.01 -15.41 -12.35
C ASP A 43 14.54 -15.85 -12.36
N ARG A 44 13.95 -16.06 -11.17
CA ARG A 44 12.52 -16.35 -11.09
C ARG A 44 11.70 -15.12 -11.47
N THR A 45 10.68 -15.34 -12.30
CA THR A 45 9.66 -14.32 -12.59
C THR A 45 8.96 -13.89 -11.31
N MET A 46 9.17 -12.64 -10.91
CA MET A 46 8.45 -12.03 -9.79
C MET A 46 7.01 -11.74 -10.21
N THR A 47 6.07 -12.24 -9.43
CA THR A 47 4.63 -12.03 -9.64
C THR A 47 4.04 -11.07 -8.61
N ASN A 48 4.75 -10.89 -7.49
CA ASN A 48 4.38 -10.00 -6.40
C ASN A 48 5.64 -9.29 -5.84
N ILE A 49 5.45 -8.13 -5.20
CA ILE A 49 6.50 -7.43 -4.45
C ILE A 49 7.03 -8.31 -3.31
N PHE A 50 6.21 -9.22 -2.78
CA PHE A 50 6.61 -10.20 -1.78
C PHE A 50 7.69 -11.18 -2.26
N ASP A 51 7.85 -11.36 -3.58
CA ASP A 51 8.96 -12.15 -4.15
C ASP A 51 10.31 -11.38 -4.11
N GLY A 52 10.27 -10.09 -3.77
CA GLY A 52 11.43 -9.21 -3.82
C GLY A 52 12.43 -9.49 -2.70
N GLU A 53 13.71 -9.28 -3.01
CA GLU A 53 14.83 -9.53 -2.10
C GLU A 53 14.68 -8.85 -0.72
N PHE A 54 14.08 -7.66 -0.70
CA PHE A 54 13.78 -6.96 0.55
C PHE A 54 12.91 -7.82 1.48
N MET A 55 11.87 -8.46 0.97
CA MET A 55 10.94 -9.24 1.80
C MET A 55 11.57 -10.54 2.33
N LYS A 56 12.57 -11.07 1.62
CA LYS A 56 13.36 -12.24 2.04
C LYS A 56 14.32 -11.94 3.18
N THR A 57 14.66 -10.66 3.39
CA THR A 57 15.61 -10.21 4.42
C THR A 57 14.97 -9.32 5.49
N PHE A 58 13.73 -8.88 5.28
CA PHE A 58 13.04 -7.99 6.19
C PHE A 58 12.66 -8.69 7.48
N GLU A 59 13.26 -8.26 8.60
CA GLU A 59 12.99 -8.81 9.92
C GLU A 59 11.56 -8.49 10.37
N GLY A 60 10.90 -9.51 10.91
CA GLY A 60 9.60 -9.40 11.54
C GLY A 60 9.71 -8.93 13.00
N PRO A 61 8.58 -8.72 13.68
CA PRO A 61 8.58 -8.25 15.07
C PRO A 61 9.03 -9.31 16.08
N ALA A 62 9.16 -10.57 15.68
CA ALA A 62 9.70 -11.63 16.53
C ALA A 62 11.21 -11.78 16.23
N PRO A 63 12.09 -11.79 17.25
CA PRO A 63 13.53 -11.89 17.03
C PRO A 63 13.92 -13.09 16.17
N GLY A 64 14.75 -12.87 15.15
CA GLY A 64 15.24 -13.92 14.26
C GLY A 64 14.20 -14.51 13.31
N LYS A 65 13.01 -13.91 13.19
CA LYS A 65 11.98 -14.31 12.23
C LYS A 65 11.81 -13.23 11.17
N LEU A 66 11.60 -13.64 9.92
CA LEU A 66 11.27 -12.72 8.83
C LEU A 66 9.85 -12.19 8.98
N PHE A 67 9.58 -11.02 8.40
CA PHE A 67 8.23 -10.45 8.36
C PHE A 67 7.23 -11.40 7.69
N ILE A 68 7.66 -12.09 6.63
CA ILE A 68 6.89 -13.08 5.88
C ILE A 68 6.68 -14.41 6.62
N ASP A 69 7.45 -14.69 7.69
CA ASP A 69 7.16 -15.79 8.62
C ASP A 69 5.98 -15.38 9.52
N ARG A 70 4.78 -15.53 8.95
CA ARG A 70 3.54 -14.96 9.49
C ARG A 70 2.92 -15.79 10.62
N GLY A 71 3.25 -17.08 10.73
CA GLY A 71 2.56 -18.01 11.63
C GLY A 71 1.04 -18.01 11.38
N GLU A 72 0.25 -17.82 12.43
CA GLU A 72 -1.22 -17.74 12.35
C GLU A 72 -1.74 -16.31 12.13
N LYS A 73 -0.85 -15.33 11.90
CA LYS A 73 -1.23 -13.92 11.72
C LYS A 73 -1.27 -13.56 10.24
N VAL A 74 -2.02 -12.51 9.92
CA VAL A 74 -1.91 -11.83 8.63
C VAL A 74 -0.81 -10.77 8.72
N ARG A 75 0.03 -10.69 7.68
CA ARG A 75 1.13 -9.73 7.55
C ARG A 75 0.92 -8.90 6.30
N ILE A 76 0.67 -7.61 6.47
CA ILE A 76 0.27 -6.73 5.35
C ILE A 76 1.33 -5.66 5.13
N ALA A 77 1.75 -5.48 3.89
CA ALA A 77 2.59 -4.37 3.47
C ALA A 77 1.79 -3.41 2.59
N TYR A 78 2.00 -2.11 2.79
CA TYR A 78 1.36 -1.07 1.98
C TYR A 78 2.42 -0.22 1.28
N ALA A 79 2.21 0.10 0.01
CA ALA A 79 2.90 1.21 -0.64
C ALA A 79 2.13 2.47 -0.32
N MET A 80 2.80 3.44 0.30
CA MET A 80 2.25 4.77 0.54
C MET A 80 2.60 5.67 -0.64
N GLN A 81 1.60 6.31 -1.23
CA GLN A 81 1.77 7.32 -2.26
C GLN A 81 1.39 8.68 -1.71
N VAL A 82 2.24 9.67 -2.00
CA VAL A 82 1.99 11.08 -1.73
C VAL A 82 2.20 11.83 -3.02
N ASP A 83 1.16 12.45 -3.54
CA ASP A 83 1.22 13.20 -4.80
C ASP A 83 0.47 14.53 -4.68
N PHE A 84 0.94 15.53 -5.41
CA PHE A 84 0.38 16.88 -5.47
C PHE A 84 0.08 17.23 -6.92
N TYR A 85 -1.19 17.52 -7.21
CA TYR A 85 -1.64 17.78 -8.57
C TYR A 85 -2.57 18.97 -8.65
N ASN A 86 -2.67 19.54 -9.86
CA ASN A 86 -3.61 20.60 -10.14
C ASN A 86 -5.02 20.01 -10.37
N PRO A 87 -5.99 20.25 -9.48
CA PRO A 87 -7.33 19.69 -9.65
C PRO A 87 -8.06 20.24 -10.89
N ASN A 88 -7.64 21.40 -11.41
CA ASN A 88 -8.23 22.04 -12.57
C ASN A 88 -7.53 21.64 -13.90
N GLY A 89 -6.52 20.76 -13.84
CA GLY A 89 -5.71 20.34 -14.98
C GLY A 89 -4.66 21.36 -15.42
N ILE A 90 -3.78 20.95 -16.34
CA ILE A 90 -2.66 21.78 -16.81
C ILE A 90 -3.11 22.59 -18.03
N ARG A 91 -3.32 23.90 -17.84
CA ARG A 91 -3.56 24.86 -18.95
C ARG A 91 -2.51 25.96 -18.89
N LYS A 92 -1.97 26.40 -20.05
CA LYS A 92 -0.93 27.46 -20.15
C LYS A 92 -1.28 28.79 -19.48
N ARG A 93 -2.57 29.06 -19.20
CA ARG A 93 -3.08 30.23 -18.45
C ARG A 93 -4.11 29.83 -17.39
N GLY A 94 -4.08 28.58 -16.92
CA GLY A 94 -5.01 28.06 -15.92
C GLY A 94 -4.66 28.47 -14.50
N ASN A 95 -5.61 28.32 -13.58
CA ASN A 95 -5.36 28.52 -12.16
C ASN A 95 -4.32 27.51 -11.67
N HIS A 96 -3.30 27.97 -10.96
CA HIS A 96 -2.28 27.11 -10.36
C HIS A 96 -2.68 26.79 -8.91
N ASP A 97 -3.63 25.88 -8.78
CA ASP A 97 -3.94 25.26 -7.49
C ASP A 97 -3.23 23.92 -7.40
N SER A 98 -2.80 23.53 -6.21
CA SER A 98 -2.26 22.20 -5.90
C SER A 98 -3.05 21.61 -4.74
N ILE A 99 -3.54 20.38 -4.92
CA ILE A 99 -4.11 19.56 -3.85
C ILE A 99 -3.24 18.32 -3.70
N GLY A 100 -3.06 17.86 -2.46
CA GLY A 100 -2.29 16.64 -2.21
C GLY A 100 -3.20 15.46 -1.89
N LEU A 101 -2.81 14.29 -2.36
CA LEU A 101 -3.40 13.00 -2.04
C LEU A 101 -2.37 12.16 -1.29
N ILE A 102 -2.78 11.60 -0.15
CA ILE A 102 -2.04 10.55 0.54
C ILE A 102 -2.88 9.28 0.42
N SER A 103 -2.35 8.27 -0.24
CA SER A 103 -3.01 6.97 -0.40
C SER A 103 -2.10 5.81 -0.01
N MET A 104 -2.71 4.65 0.20
CA MET A 104 -2.00 3.40 0.42
C MET A 104 -2.60 2.28 -0.43
N ALA A 105 -1.73 1.50 -1.07
CA ALA A 105 -2.09 0.33 -1.87
C ALA A 105 -1.55 -0.94 -1.21
N ASN A 106 -2.41 -1.93 -0.98
CA ASN A 106 -2.03 -3.21 -0.34
C ASN A 106 -1.10 -4.01 -1.26
N LEU A 107 0.15 -4.20 -0.85
CA LEU A 107 1.17 -4.88 -1.66
C LEU A 107 1.04 -6.39 -1.67
N ASN A 108 0.24 -6.98 -0.78
CA ASN A 108 0.04 -8.43 -0.80
C ASN A 108 -0.85 -8.87 -1.95
N ILE A 109 -1.83 -8.06 -2.36
CA ILE A 109 -2.76 -8.43 -3.43
C ILE A 109 -2.17 -8.16 -4.82
N PRO A 110 -2.55 -8.93 -5.87
CA PRO A 110 -2.01 -8.77 -7.22
C PRO A 110 -2.27 -7.38 -7.82
N GLU A 111 -1.35 -6.94 -8.69
CA GLU A 111 -1.44 -5.63 -9.36
C GLU A 111 -2.76 -5.42 -10.10
N SER A 112 -3.31 -6.48 -10.70
CA SER A 112 -4.58 -6.46 -11.44
C SER A 112 -5.80 -6.01 -10.63
N ILE A 113 -5.73 -6.08 -9.30
CA ILE A 113 -6.81 -5.65 -8.40
C ILE A 113 -6.38 -4.61 -7.37
N ARG A 114 -5.08 -4.48 -7.11
CA ARG A 114 -4.52 -3.61 -6.06
C ARG A 114 -4.93 -2.16 -6.17
N TYR A 115 -4.97 -1.63 -7.39
CA TYR A 115 -5.24 -0.21 -7.65
C TYR A 115 -6.71 0.09 -7.95
N LYS A 116 -7.61 -0.87 -7.72
CA LYS A 116 -9.04 -0.61 -7.83
C LYS A 116 -9.51 0.27 -6.65
N PRO A 117 -10.51 1.14 -6.84
CA PRO A 117 -10.97 2.08 -5.81
C PRO A 117 -11.33 1.41 -4.47
N GLU A 118 -11.87 0.20 -4.49
CA GLU A 118 -12.22 -0.59 -3.30
C GLU A 118 -11.00 -1.03 -2.47
N ASN A 119 -9.82 -1.15 -3.09
CA ASN A 119 -8.58 -1.68 -2.49
C ASN A 119 -7.54 -0.58 -2.20
N ILE A 120 -7.80 0.66 -2.59
CA ILE A 120 -6.96 1.81 -2.25
C ILE A 120 -7.52 2.48 -0.99
N PHE A 121 -6.64 2.64 -0.01
CA PHE A 121 -6.95 3.50 1.13
C PHE A 121 -6.56 4.93 0.80
N VAL A 122 -7.53 5.86 0.83
CA VAL A 122 -7.23 7.29 0.79
C VAL A 122 -7.03 7.76 2.23
N ALA A 123 -5.77 7.87 2.63
CA ALA A 123 -5.41 8.27 3.99
C ALA A 123 -5.80 9.72 4.25
N GLY A 124 -5.57 10.61 3.29
CA GLY A 124 -6.06 11.98 3.39
C GLY A 124 -5.89 12.83 2.15
N ILE A 125 -6.57 13.97 2.17
CA ILE A 125 -6.50 15.00 1.13
C ILE A 125 -6.01 16.28 1.78
N THR A 126 -4.90 16.81 1.28
CA THR A 126 -4.36 18.08 1.73
C THR A 126 -4.97 19.22 0.90
N PRO A 127 -5.62 20.22 1.54
CA PRO A 127 -6.26 21.28 0.80
C PRO A 127 -5.21 22.26 0.26
N GLY A 128 -5.48 22.75 -0.95
CA GLY A 128 -4.66 23.74 -1.64
C GLY A 128 -4.68 25.13 -0.99
N PRO A 129 -4.38 26.19 -1.76
CA PRO A 129 -4.04 26.19 -3.18
C PRO A 129 -2.57 25.84 -3.48
N LYS A 130 -1.73 25.65 -2.45
CA LYS A 130 -0.31 25.34 -2.60
C LYS A 130 0.05 24.03 -1.91
N GLU A 131 1.00 23.33 -2.49
CA GLU A 131 1.68 22.20 -1.86
C GLU A 131 2.44 22.64 -0.59
N PRO A 132 2.70 21.72 0.34
CA PRO A 132 3.57 21.97 1.49
C PRO A 132 4.98 22.37 1.06
N ASN A 133 5.60 23.30 1.78
CA ASN A 133 7.04 23.60 1.66
C ASN A 133 7.88 22.58 2.43
#